data_AF-A0A5D3J1T6-F1
#
_entry.id   AF-A0A5D3J1T6-F1
#
_cell.length_a   1.000
_cell.length_b   1.000
_cell.length_c   1.000
_cell.angle_alpha   90.00
_cell.angle_beta   90.00
_cell.angle_gamma   90.00
#
_symmetry.space_group_name_H-M   'P 1'
#
loop_
_entity.id
_entity.type
_entity.pdbx_description
1 polymer ?
#
loop_
_entity_poly.entity_id
_entity_poly.type
_entity_poly.pdbx_seq_one_letter_code
_entity_poly.pdbx_strand_id
1 'polypeptide(L)'
;LGVFYGVLAAVALSILELLRRVAHPHDSVLGFVPGIAGMHDIDDYPQAKRVPGLVVYRYDAPLCFGNAEDFRRRALTVVDQDPGQVEWFVLNAESNVEVDLTALDALDQLRTELLRRGIVFAMARVKQDLRESL
;
A
#
# COMPACT_ATOMS: atom_id res chain seq x y z
N LEU A 1 -44.64 5.99 -3.79
CA LEU A 1 -43.60 5.64 -2.79
C LEU A 1 -42.43 4.83 -3.36
N GLY A 2 -42.61 3.96 -4.37
CA GLY A 2 -41.53 3.07 -4.83
C GLY A 2 -40.29 3.75 -5.44
N VAL A 3 -40.45 4.84 -6.19
CA VAL A 3 -39.31 5.51 -6.86
C VAL A 3 -38.38 6.21 -5.88
N PHE A 4 -38.91 6.91 -4.86
CA PHE A 4 -38.09 7.58 -3.85
C PHE A 4 -37.23 6.61 -3.05
N TYR A 5 -37.81 5.49 -2.58
CA TYR A 5 -37.06 4.44 -1.91
C TYR A 5 -36.06 3.74 -2.85
N GLY A 6 -36.41 3.57 -4.13
CA GLY A 6 -35.51 3.03 -5.14
C GLY A 6 -34.28 3.92 -5.38
N VAL A 7 -34.49 5.23 -5.52
CA VAL A 7 -33.39 6.21 -5.65
C VAL A 7 -32.53 6.22 -4.38
N LEU A 8 -33.14 6.23 -3.19
CA LEU A 8 -32.41 6.24 -1.93
C LEU A 8 -31.56 4.97 -1.74
N ALA A 9 -32.08 3.80 -2.12
CA ALA A 9 -31.33 2.55 -2.12
C ALA A 9 -30.16 2.58 -3.12
N ALA A 10 -30.37 3.10 -4.33
CA ALA A 10 -29.32 3.21 -5.35
C ALA A 10 -28.18 4.15 -4.90
N VAL A 11 -28.52 5.28 -4.28
CA VAL A 11 -27.52 6.22 -3.71
C VAL A 11 -26.75 5.54 -2.57
N ALA A 12 -27.43 4.86 -1.65
CA ALA A 12 -26.77 4.16 -0.54
C ALA A 12 -25.81 3.06 -1.04
N LEU A 13 -26.23 2.26 -2.02
CA LEU A 13 -25.38 1.25 -2.67
C LEU A 13 -24.18 1.89 -3.38
N SER A 14 -24.37 3.02 -4.05
CA SER A 14 -23.29 3.74 -4.74
C SER A 14 -22.25 4.29 -3.76
N ILE A 15 -22.69 4.84 -2.62
CA ILE A 15 -21.80 5.31 -1.55
C ILE A 15 -21.05 4.12 -0.93
N LEU A 16 -21.74 3.01 -0.66
CA LEU A 16 -21.12 1.81 -0.10
C LEU A 16 -20.05 1.23 -1.04
N GLU A 17 -20.32 1.19 -2.33
CA GLU A 17 -19.35 0.74 -3.34
C GLU A 17 -18.13 1.65 -3.39
N LEU A 18 -18.33 2.97 -3.35
CA LEU A 18 -17.24 3.94 -3.29
C LEU A 18 -16.37 3.72 -2.05
N LEU A 19 -16.98 3.55 -0.87
CA LEU A 19 -16.26 3.29 0.38
C LEU A 19 -15.46 1.99 0.31
N ARG A 20 -16.03 0.91 -0.25
CA ARG A 20 -15.32 -0.37 -0.42
C ARG A 20 -14.09 -0.23 -1.29
N ARG A 21 -14.22 0.50 -2.41
CA ARG A 21 -13.14 0.74 -3.36
C ARG A 21 -11.99 1.54 -2.76
N VAL A 22 -12.29 2.51 -1.89
CA VAL A 22 -11.28 3.29 -1.16
C VAL A 22 -10.60 2.46 -0.07
N ALA A 23 -11.35 1.58 0.60
CA ALA A 23 -10.84 0.76 1.70
C ALA A 23 -9.96 -0.42 1.25
N HIS A 24 -10.11 -0.91 0.01
CA HIS A 24 -9.34 -2.05 -0.53
C HIS A 24 -8.64 -1.67 -1.84
N PRO A 25 -7.64 -0.77 -1.77
CA PRO A 25 -6.90 -0.39 -2.95
C PRO A 25 -6.01 -1.52 -3.43
N HIS A 26 -5.56 -1.41 -4.67
CA HIS A 26 -4.55 -2.32 -5.21
C HIS A 26 -3.24 -2.15 -4.43
N ASP A 27 -2.56 -3.25 -4.13
CA ASP A 27 -1.17 -3.24 -3.67
C ASP A 27 -0.33 -4.08 -4.63
N SER A 28 0.97 -3.84 -4.63
CA SER A 28 1.87 -4.59 -5.51
C SER A 28 3.27 -4.69 -4.91
N VAL A 29 3.92 -5.83 -5.18
CA VAL A 29 5.35 -5.99 -4.98
C VAL A 29 6.03 -5.70 -6.30
N LEU A 30 7.05 -4.86 -6.28
CA LEU A 30 7.71 -4.40 -7.50
C LEU A 30 8.98 -5.21 -7.79
N GLY A 31 9.23 -5.48 -9.07
CA GLY A 31 10.43 -6.15 -9.58
C GLY A 31 10.95 -5.50 -10.85
N PHE A 32 12.18 -5.83 -11.24
CA PHE A 32 12.79 -5.35 -12.48
C PHE A 32 12.38 -6.23 -13.66
N VAL A 33 11.83 -5.61 -14.69
CA VAL A 33 11.49 -6.29 -15.95
C VAL A 33 12.62 -6.07 -16.96
N PRO A 34 13.21 -7.12 -17.55
CA PRO A 34 14.26 -6.97 -18.55
C PRO A 34 13.77 -6.12 -19.74
N GLY A 35 14.50 -5.05 -20.05
CA GLY A 35 14.20 -4.16 -21.17
C GLY A 35 13.16 -3.07 -20.90
N ILE A 36 12.61 -2.98 -19.69
CA ILE A 36 11.68 -1.91 -19.28
C ILE A 36 12.31 -1.10 -18.14
N ALA A 37 12.27 0.23 -18.25
CA ALA A 37 12.78 1.10 -17.21
C ALA A 37 11.89 1.07 -15.95
N GLY A 38 12.51 1.14 -14.77
CA GLY A 38 11.82 1.16 -13.48
C GLY A 38 11.44 -0.23 -12.96
N MET A 39 10.74 -0.23 -11.83
CA MET A 39 10.20 -1.44 -11.22
C MET A 39 8.70 -1.53 -11.48
N HIS A 40 8.22 -2.73 -11.77
CA HIS A 40 6.84 -3.01 -12.19
C HIS A 40 6.23 -4.10 -11.31
N ASP A 41 4.91 -4.16 -11.27
CA ASP A 41 4.17 -5.18 -10.54
C ASP A 41 4.57 -6.58 -11.02
N ILE A 42 4.98 -7.44 -10.09
CA ILE A 42 5.38 -8.82 -10.41
C ILE A 42 4.20 -9.68 -10.87
N ASP A 43 2.97 -9.32 -10.49
CA ASP A 43 1.76 -10.04 -10.89
C ASP A 43 1.39 -9.76 -12.35
N ASP A 44 1.71 -8.55 -12.85
CA ASP A 44 1.51 -8.15 -14.25
C ASP A 44 2.62 -8.69 -15.18
N TYR A 45 3.83 -8.90 -14.65
CA TYR A 45 5.01 -9.28 -15.44
C TYR A 45 5.69 -10.53 -14.86
N PRO A 46 5.37 -11.74 -15.37
CA PRO A 46 5.96 -12.99 -14.88
C PRO A 46 7.50 -13.06 -14.98
N GLN A 47 8.09 -12.28 -15.88
CA GLN A 47 9.53 -12.16 -16.06
C GLN A 47 10.20 -11.17 -15.10
N ALA A 48 9.42 -10.48 -14.26
CA ALA A 48 9.94 -9.51 -13.30
C ALA A 48 10.83 -10.21 -12.27
N LYS A 49 12.01 -9.65 -12.04
CA LYS A 49 12.99 -10.17 -11.09
C LYS A 49 13.02 -9.30 -9.85
N ARG A 50 12.73 -9.90 -8.70
CA ARG A 50 12.95 -9.30 -7.38
C ARG A 50 14.44 -9.34 -7.05
N VAL A 51 14.88 -8.37 -6.25
CA VAL A 51 16.23 -8.37 -5.70
C VAL A 51 16.19 -9.18 -4.40
N PRO A 52 17.05 -10.21 -4.24
CA PRO A 52 17.09 -10.99 -3.00
C PRO A 52 17.28 -10.11 -1.77
N GLY A 53 16.51 -10.37 -0.71
CA GLY A 53 16.54 -9.58 0.53
C GLY A 53 15.85 -8.22 0.46
N LEU A 54 15.33 -7.80 -0.70
CA LEU A 54 14.66 -6.52 -0.89
C LEU A 54 13.21 -6.71 -1.32
N VAL A 55 12.29 -6.18 -0.52
CA VAL A 55 10.89 -5.99 -0.86
C VAL A 55 10.67 -4.52 -1.19
N VAL A 56 10.19 -4.23 -2.41
CA VAL A 56 9.69 -2.91 -2.77
C VAL A 56 8.19 -3.00 -2.89
N TYR A 57 7.47 -2.38 -1.97
CA TYR A 57 6.02 -2.46 -1.84
C TYR A 57 5.37 -1.14 -2.27
N ARG A 58 4.35 -1.21 -3.12
CA ARG A 58 3.55 -0.06 -3.53
C ARG A 58 2.10 -0.27 -3.11
N TYR A 59 1.56 0.70 -2.37
CA TYR A 59 0.15 0.73 -2.00
C TYR A 59 -0.54 1.84 -2.79
N ASP A 60 -1.41 1.47 -3.72
CA ASP A 60 -1.98 2.39 -4.72
C ASP A 60 -3.21 3.15 -4.19
N ALA A 61 -3.03 3.82 -3.04
CA ALA A 61 -4.01 4.72 -2.45
C ALA A 61 -3.39 5.76 -1.49
N PRO A 62 -4.10 6.89 -1.26
CA PRO A 62 -3.87 7.72 -0.08
C PRO A 62 -3.96 6.87 1.18
N LEU A 63 -3.12 7.15 2.18
CA LEU A 63 -3.21 6.46 3.46
C LEU A 63 -4.07 7.31 4.39
N CYS A 64 -5.18 6.75 4.83
CA CYS A 64 -6.08 7.41 5.76
C CYS A 64 -6.58 6.43 6.81
N PHE A 65 -7.29 6.94 7.81
CA PHE A 65 -7.91 6.15 8.87
C PHE A 65 -8.66 4.90 8.34
N GLY A 66 -9.34 5.03 7.20
CA GLY A 66 -10.16 3.95 6.63
C GLY A 66 -9.38 2.75 6.08
N ASN A 67 -8.10 2.93 5.71
CA ASN A 67 -7.28 1.89 5.08
C ASN A 67 -5.92 1.65 5.75
N ALA A 68 -5.54 2.46 6.74
CA ALA A 68 -4.26 2.37 7.45
C ALA A 68 -3.98 0.97 8.04
N GLU A 69 -5.00 0.34 8.64
CA GLU A 69 -4.90 -1.02 9.19
C GLU A 69 -4.76 -2.08 8.09
N ASP A 70 -5.48 -1.92 6.97
CA ASP A 70 -5.35 -2.81 5.81
C ASP A 70 -3.94 -2.73 5.22
N PHE A 71 -3.44 -1.52 5.03
CA PHE A 71 -2.07 -1.26 4.60
C PHE A 71 -1.05 -1.98 5.48
N ARG A 72 -1.12 -1.81 6.81
CA ARG A 72 -0.16 -2.44 7.74
C ARG A 72 -0.23 -3.95 7.65
N ARG A 73 -1.45 -4.52 7.66
CA ARG A 73 -1.66 -5.98 7.58
C ARG A 73 -1.10 -6.55 6.29
N ARG A 74 -1.35 -5.91 5.14
CA ARG A 74 -0.88 -6.37 3.83
C ARG A 74 0.63 -6.24 3.69
N ALA A 75 1.21 -5.12 4.13
CA ALA A 75 2.66 -4.94 4.15
C ALA A 75 3.38 -6.04 4.96
N LEU A 76 2.85 -6.39 6.14
CA LEU A 76 3.39 -7.51 6.93
C LEU A 76 3.16 -8.86 6.25
N THR A 77 1.99 -9.08 5.63
CA THR A 77 1.70 -10.31 4.88
C THR A 77 2.68 -10.51 3.73
N VAL A 78 3.02 -9.45 2.99
CA VAL A 78 4.04 -9.49 1.93
C VAL A 78 5.39 -9.93 2.46
N VAL A 79 5.80 -9.43 3.64
CA VAL A 79 7.06 -9.83 4.28
C VAL A 79 7.00 -11.28 4.74
N ASP A 80 5.89 -11.71 5.33
CA ASP A 80 5.71 -13.07 5.85
C ASP A 80 5.62 -14.13 4.75
N GLN A 81 5.15 -13.75 3.56
CA GLN A 81 5.00 -14.62 2.39
C GLN A 81 6.22 -14.58 1.45
N ASP A 82 7.20 -13.70 1.69
CA ASP A 82 8.41 -13.70 0.88
C ASP A 82 9.19 -15.02 1.10
N PRO A 83 9.56 -15.74 0.03
CA PRO A 83 10.26 -17.01 0.16
C PRO A 83 11.71 -16.86 0.66
N GLY A 84 12.26 -15.64 0.67
CA GLY A 84 13.59 -15.34 1.17
C GLY A 84 13.57 -14.66 2.53
N GLN A 85 14.75 -14.48 3.11
CA GLN A 85 14.91 -13.61 4.26
C GLN A 85 14.84 -12.16 3.79
N VAL A 86 13.80 -11.43 4.20
CA VAL A 86 13.70 -9.99 3.92
C VAL A 86 14.69 -9.24 4.81
N GLU A 87 15.53 -8.41 4.22
CA GLU A 87 16.49 -7.54 4.91
C GLU A 87 16.09 -6.06 4.78
N TRP A 88 15.48 -5.70 3.64
CA TRP A 88 15.04 -4.36 3.30
C TRP A 88 13.58 -4.37 2.88
N PHE A 89 12.80 -3.46 3.48
CA PHE A 89 11.45 -3.15 3.06
C PHE A 89 11.39 -1.68 2.64
N VAL A 90 11.12 -1.45 1.36
CA VAL A 90 11.00 -0.10 0.79
C VAL A 90 9.55 0.15 0.41
N LEU A 91 8.91 1.11 1.08
CA LEU A 91 7.61 1.63 0.68
C LEU A 91 7.81 2.62 -0.47
N ASN A 92 7.29 2.30 -1.66
CA ASN A 92 7.17 3.27 -2.74
C ASN A 92 5.94 4.17 -2.49
N ALA A 93 6.20 5.39 -2.03
CA ALA A 93 5.20 6.35 -1.59
C ALA A 93 4.59 7.21 -2.71
N GLU A 94 4.83 6.88 -3.97
CA GLU A 94 4.38 7.67 -5.13
C GLU A 94 2.86 7.91 -5.17
N SER A 95 2.08 6.90 -4.73
CA SER A 95 0.61 6.93 -4.67
C SER A 95 0.06 7.45 -3.33
N ASN A 96 0.91 7.65 -2.31
CA ASN A 96 0.50 8.07 -0.97
C ASN A 96 0.50 9.59 -0.84
N VAL A 97 -0.48 10.23 -1.49
CA VAL A 97 -0.54 11.70 -1.65
C VAL A 97 -0.95 12.44 -0.37
N GLU A 98 -1.82 11.83 0.43
CA GLU A 98 -2.30 12.35 1.70
C GLU A 98 -2.13 11.27 2.76
N VAL A 99 -1.67 11.68 3.94
CA VAL A 99 -1.49 10.81 5.12
C VAL A 99 -2.05 11.55 6.32
N ASP A 100 -3.11 11.01 6.93
CA ASP A 100 -3.65 11.54 8.19
C ASP A 100 -2.88 11.00 9.41
N LEU A 101 -3.20 11.52 10.60
CA LEU A 101 -2.54 11.12 11.85
C LEU A 101 -2.63 9.60 12.11
N THR A 102 -3.78 8.97 11.80
CA THR A 102 -3.93 7.53 12.03
C THR A 102 -3.10 6.71 11.05
N ALA A 103 -2.99 7.16 9.80
CA ALA A 103 -2.10 6.55 8.83
C ALA A 103 -0.62 6.69 9.22
N LEU A 104 -0.21 7.83 9.79
CA LEU A 104 1.14 8.01 10.35
C LEU A 104 1.40 7.02 11.49
N ASP A 105 0.46 6.83 12.41
CA ASP A 105 0.58 5.85 13.49
C ASP A 105 0.72 4.41 12.94
N ALA A 106 -0.06 4.06 11.90
CA ALA A 106 0.04 2.75 11.27
C ALA A 106 1.39 2.54 10.55
N LEU A 107 1.93 3.58 9.90
CA LEU A 107 3.26 3.58 9.31
C LEU A 107 4.34 3.41 10.38
N ASP A 108 4.23 4.09 11.52
CA ASP A 108 5.19 3.97 12.61
C ASP A 108 5.16 2.59 13.26
N GLN A 109 3.96 2.01 13.43
CA GLN A 109 3.79 0.64 13.89
C GLN A 109 4.41 -0.36 12.91
N LEU A 110 4.20 -0.18 11.60
CA LEU A 110 4.84 -1.00 10.57
C LEU A 110 6.36 -0.90 10.67
N ARG A 111 6.91 0.32 10.69
CA ARG A 111 8.35 0.57 10.85
C ARG A 111 8.91 -0.12 12.08
N THR A 112 8.25 0.03 13.22
CA THR A 112 8.68 -0.53 14.51
C THR A 112 8.65 -2.06 14.50
N GLU A 113 7.63 -2.66 13.88
CA GLU A 113 7.53 -4.12 13.72
C GLU A 113 8.64 -4.66 12.80
N LEU A 114 8.90 -4.00 11.68
CA LEU A 114 9.97 -4.38 10.75
C LEU A 114 11.36 -4.27 11.41
N LEU A 115 11.62 -3.16 12.13
CA LEU A 115 12.86 -2.98 12.88
C LEU A 115 13.05 -4.07 13.96
N ARG A 116 11.99 -4.46 14.66
CA ARG A 116 12.04 -5.58 15.63
C ARG A 116 12.39 -6.92 14.98
N ARG A 117 12.08 -7.09 13.70
CA ARG A 117 12.45 -8.27 12.89
C ARG A 117 13.84 -8.16 12.25
N GLY A 118 14.57 -7.07 12.50
CA GLY A 118 15.87 -6.80 11.88
C GLY A 118 15.79 -6.35 10.42
N ILE A 119 14.60 -5.94 9.96
CA ILE A 119 14.35 -5.46 8.60
C ILE A 119 14.50 -3.94 8.57
N VAL A 120 15.29 -3.44 7.62
CA VAL A 120 15.45 -2.00 7.40
C VAL A 120 14.23 -1.47 6.65
N PHE A 121 13.51 -0.54 7.28
CA PHE A 121 12.42 0.18 6.63
C PHE A 121 12.93 1.46 5.97
N ALA A 122 12.57 1.66 4.70
CA ALA A 122 12.84 2.89 3.95
C ALA A 122 11.61 3.32 3.14
N MET A 123 11.57 4.60 2.77
CA MET A 123 10.55 5.14 1.88
C MET A 123 11.20 5.74 0.63
N ALA A 124 10.60 5.52 -0.52
CA ALA A 124 11.00 6.07 -1.81
C ALA A 124 9.89 6.93 -2.40
N ARG A 125 10.24 7.92 -3.23
CA ARG A 125 9.27 8.81 -3.92
C ARG A 125 8.27 9.51 -2.99
N VAL A 126 8.70 9.82 -1.76
CA VAL A 126 7.88 10.57 -0.80
C VAL A 126 7.63 11.97 -1.36
N LYS A 127 6.35 12.34 -1.52
CA LYS A 127 5.97 13.69 -1.92
C LYS A 127 6.38 14.70 -0.86
N GLN A 128 6.70 15.93 -1.27
CA GLN A 128 7.22 16.96 -0.37
C GLN A 128 6.25 17.26 0.79
N ASP A 129 4.94 17.34 0.51
CA ASP A 129 3.90 17.60 1.53
C ASP A 129 3.87 16.49 2.60
N LEU A 130 4.05 15.23 2.19
CA LEU A 130 4.16 14.10 3.10
C LEU A 130 5.48 14.15 3.90
N ARG A 131 6.58 14.55 3.26
CA ARG A 131 7.89 14.68 3.91
C ARG A 131 7.86 15.70 5.05
N GLU A 132 7.09 16.77 4.95
CA GLU A 132 6.95 17.78 5.99
C GLU A 132 6.11 17.30 7.19
N SER A 133 5.31 16.24 7.01
CA SER A 133 4.43 15.67 8.03
C SER A 133 5.05 14.49 8.80
N LEU A 134 6.22 14.00 8.36
CA LEU A 134 6.97 12.84 8.91
C LEU A 134 8.06 13.28 9.89
#